data_AF-A0A6P0RVV8-F1
#
_entry.id   AF-A0A6P0RVV8-F1
#
_cell.length_a   1.000
_cell.length_b   1.000
_cell.length_c   1.000
_cell.angle_alpha   90.00
_cell.angle_beta   90.00
_cell.angle_gamma   90.00
#
_symmetry.space_group_name_H-M   'P 1'
#
loop_
_entity.id
_entity.type
_entity.pdbx_description
1 polymer ?
#
loop_
_entity_poly.entity_id
_entity_poly.type
_entity_poly.pdbx_seq_one_letter_code
_entity_poly.pdbx_strand_id
1 'polypeptide(L)'
;RFPVPKDEAHQDTGNYPGLARAADLIGQLSDPRYLYKLPALFYEFQETEATKAFGYNHPGDVRKNYSNFFWNVVYQYIQPALGYLEITSCGKQIIANLYANVFRVESENSLLQN
;
A
#
# COMPACT_ATOMS: atom_id res chain seq x y z
N ARG A 1 4.49 3.08 12.79
CA ARG A 1 4.37 1.60 12.93
C ARG A 1 3.18 1.15 12.10
N PHE A 2 3.27 0.01 11.42
CA PHE A 2 2.15 -0.57 10.69
C PHE A 2 1.36 -1.56 11.58
N PRO A 3 0.02 -1.61 11.49
CA PRO A 3 -0.86 -0.71 10.74
C PRO A 3 -0.83 0.73 11.27
N VAL A 4 -1.11 1.70 10.40
CA VAL A 4 -1.21 3.11 10.81
C VAL A 4 -2.32 3.22 11.88
N PRO A 5 -2.03 3.77 13.07
CA PRO A 5 -3.03 3.95 14.12
C PRO A 5 -4.24 4.73 13.62
N LYS A 6 -5.43 4.40 14.15
CA LYS A 6 -6.68 5.09 13.82
C LYS A 6 -6.90 6.40 14.62
N ASP A 7 -5.88 6.91 15.28
CA ASP A 7 -5.99 8.13 16.07
C ASP A 7 -5.97 9.39 15.19
N GLU A 8 -6.50 10.51 15.69
CA GLU A 8 -6.59 11.77 14.94
C GLU A 8 -5.23 12.28 14.47
N ALA A 9 -4.17 12.08 15.27
CA ALA A 9 -2.81 12.48 14.93
C ALA A 9 -2.27 11.76 13.68
N HIS A 10 -2.71 10.53 13.44
CA HIS A 10 -2.35 9.75 12.27
C HIS A 10 -3.34 9.86 11.11
N GLN A 11 -4.45 10.59 11.26
CA GLN A 11 -5.38 10.88 10.18
C GLN A 11 -5.06 12.18 9.44
N ASP A 12 -4.32 13.10 10.05
CA ASP A 12 -3.87 14.33 9.37
C ASP A 12 -2.87 14.00 8.25
N THR A 13 -3.18 14.48 7.05
CA THR A 13 -2.42 14.32 5.81
C THR A 13 -1.78 15.62 5.32
N GLY A 14 -2.11 16.76 5.91
CA GLY A 14 -1.68 18.09 5.45
C GLY A 14 -0.43 18.62 6.15
N ASN A 15 -0.05 18.04 7.29
CA ASN A 15 1.12 18.43 8.06
C ASN A 15 2.40 17.64 7.66
N TYR A 16 3.56 18.03 8.20
CA TYR A 16 4.83 17.34 7.90
C TYR A 16 4.80 15.83 8.25
N PRO A 17 4.30 15.38 9.41
CA PRO A 17 4.12 13.95 9.68
C PRO A 17 3.27 13.21 8.65
N GLY A 18 2.16 13.80 8.20
CA GLY A 18 1.27 13.24 7.19
C GLY A 18 1.98 13.09 5.85
N LEU A 19 2.71 14.12 5.42
CA LEU A 19 3.49 14.08 4.18
C LEU A 19 4.62 13.05 4.25
N ALA A 20 5.32 12.94 5.38
CA ALA A 20 6.37 11.94 5.57
C ALA A 20 5.80 10.51 5.51
N ARG A 21 4.63 10.28 6.12
CA ARG A 21 3.91 9.00 6.03
C ARG A 21 3.49 8.69 4.59
N ALA A 22 2.97 9.69 3.87
CA ALA A 22 2.58 9.51 2.48
C ALA A 22 3.79 9.16 1.60
N ALA A 23 4.93 9.83 1.81
CA ALA A 23 6.17 9.56 1.09
C ALA A 23 6.69 8.13 1.34
N ASP A 24 6.66 7.66 2.59
CA ASP A 24 7.03 6.28 2.95
C ASP A 24 6.16 5.24 2.23
N LEU A 25 4.83 5.41 2.32
CA LEU A 25 3.86 4.52 1.66
C LEU A 25 4.02 4.55 0.14
N ILE A 26 4.08 5.73 -0.47
CA ILE A 26 4.23 5.86 -1.93
C ILE A 26 5.56 5.23 -2.38
N GLY A 27 6.67 5.48 -1.66
CA GLY A 27 7.97 4.94 -2.00
C GLY A 27 7.99 3.40 -2.00
N GLN A 28 7.40 2.79 -0.97
CA GLN A 28 7.31 1.34 -0.88
C GLN A 28 6.40 0.74 -1.97
N LEU A 29 5.19 1.27 -2.14
CA LEU A 29 4.17 0.67 -3.00
C LEU A 29 4.35 0.97 -4.49
N SER A 30 5.09 2.02 -4.84
CA SER A 30 5.45 2.36 -6.23
C SER A 30 6.65 1.59 -6.76
N ASP A 31 7.35 0.80 -5.92
CA ASP A 31 8.45 -0.06 -6.41
C ASP A 31 7.89 -1.07 -7.42
N PRO A 32 8.41 -1.13 -8.66
CA PRO A 32 7.99 -2.14 -9.65
C PRO A 32 8.14 -3.58 -9.15
N ARG A 33 9.02 -3.82 -8.17
CA ARG A 33 9.23 -5.12 -7.54
C ARG A 33 8.42 -5.34 -6.28
N TYR A 34 7.57 -4.39 -5.86
CA TYR A 34 6.84 -4.44 -4.60
C TYR A 34 6.10 -5.77 -4.40
N LEU A 35 5.38 -6.25 -5.43
CA LEU A 35 4.60 -7.48 -5.31
C LEU A 35 5.44 -8.76 -5.17
N TYR A 36 6.74 -8.73 -5.51
CA TYR A 36 7.66 -9.84 -5.23
C TYR A 36 8.13 -9.87 -3.77
N LYS A 37 8.02 -8.74 -3.07
CA LYS A 37 8.41 -8.61 -1.65
C LYS A 37 7.29 -8.96 -0.69
N LEU A 38 6.03 -9.02 -1.16
CA LEU A 38 4.87 -9.32 -0.30
C LEU A 38 4.98 -10.65 0.47
N PRO A 39 5.58 -11.74 -0.08
CA PRO A 39 5.79 -12.94 0.72
C PRO A 39 6.70 -12.73 1.93
N ALA A 40 7.71 -11.88 1.84
CA ALA A 40 8.56 -11.52 2.97
C ALA A 40 7.78 -10.68 4.00
N LEU A 41 6.96 -9.74 3.52
CA LEU A 41 6.09 -8.91 4.38
C LEU A 41 5.12 -9.76 5.22
N PHE A 42 4.65 -10.90 4.70
CA PHE A 42 3.85 -11.83 5.50
C PHE A 42 4.60 -12.34 6.73
N TYR A 43 5.87 -12.72 6.59
CA TYR A 43 6.68 -13.18 7.71
C TYR A 43 6.95 -12.07 8.72
N GLU A 44 7.17 -10.82 8.27
CA GLU A 44 7.25 -9.65 9.15
C GLU A 44 5.94 -9.44 9.95
N PHE A 45 4.78 -9.66 9.32
CA PHE A 45 3.50 -9.62 10.01
C PHE A 45 3.34 -10.77 11.00
N GLN A 46 3.93 -11.95 10.75
CA GLN A 46 3.89 -13.06 11.71
C GLN A 46 4.68 -12.74 12.97
N GLU A 47 5.85 -12.11 12.85
CA GLU A 47 6.70 -11.72 13.99
C GLU A 47 5.98 -10.76 14.95
N THR A 48 5.05 -9.96 14.44
CA THR A 48 4.27 -8.99 15.21
C THR A 48 2.86 -9.45 15.52
N GLU A 49 2.53 -10.72 15.21
CA GLU A 49 1.19 -11.32 15.30
C GLU A 49 0.10 -10.61 14.47
N ALA A 50 0.48 -9.69 13.58
CA ALA A 50 -0.44 -8.93 12.75
C ALA A 50 -1.20 -9.81 11.75
N THR A 51 -0.63 -10.95 11.34
CA THR A 51 -1.33 -11.92 10.48
C THR A 51 -2.63 -12.43 11.11
N LYS A 52 -2.68 -12.61 12.43
CA LYS A 52 -3.91 -13.02 13.15
C LYS A 52 -4.98 -11.95 13.08
N ALA A 53 -4.60 -10.69 13.28
CA ALA A 53 -5.52 -9.55 13.20
C ALA A 53 -6.06 -9.34 11.78
N PHE A 54 -5.27 -9.67 10.76
CA PHE A 54 -5.67 -9.59 9.35
C PHE A 54 -6.33 -10.87 8.80
N GLY A 55 -6.32 -11.97 9.56
CA GLY A 55 -6.83 -13.27 9.10
C GLY A 55 -5.98 -13.90 7.98
N TYR A 56 -4.70 -13.55 7.89
CA TYR A 56 -3.78 -14.11 6.88
C TYR A 56 -3.15 -15.42 7.38
N ASN A 57 -3.24 -16.47 6.57
CA ASN A 57 -2.76 -17.81 6.89
C ASN A 57 -1.55 -18.21 6.03
N HIS A 58 -1.41 -17.63 4.85
CA HIS A 58 -0.33 -17.93 3.91
C HIS A 58 0.20 -16.63 3.25
N PRO A 59 1.49 -16.56 2.84
CA PRO A 59 2.07 -15.41 2.13
C PRO A 59 1.25 -14.86 0.95
N GLY A 60 0.56 -15.75 0.25
CA GLY A 60 -0.34 -15.41 -0.86
C GLY A 60 -1.55 -14.56 -0.46
N ASP A 61 -1.98 -14.59 0.81
CA ASP A 61 -3.11 -13.81 1.30
C ASP A 61 -2.81 -12.32 1.29
N VAL A 62 -1.55 -11.93 1.58
CA VAL A 62 -1.10 -10.54 1.48
C VAL A 62 -1.24 -10.02 0.06
N ARG A 63 -0.89 -10.84 -0.94
CA ARG A 63 -1.03 -10.48 -2.35
C ARG A 63 -2.50 -10.41 -2.75
N LYS A 64 -3.31 -11.43 -2.45
CA LYS A 64 -4.73 -11.47 -2.80
C LYS A 64 -5.49 -10.27 -2.25
N ASN A 65 -5.16 -9.83 -1.03
CA ASN A 65 -5.83 -8.72 -0.36
C ASN A 65 -5.17 -7.36 -0.63
N TYR A 66 -4.10 -7.28 -1.43
CA TYR A 66 -3.32 -6.06 -1.62
C TYR A 66 -4.16 -4.91 -2.19
N SER A 67 -4.97 -5.15 -3.23
CA SER A 67 -5.79 -4.10 -3.83
C SER A 67 -6.84 -3.55 -2.85
N ASN A 68 -7.47 -4.42 -2.07
CA ASN A 68 -8.40 -4.02 -1.02
C ASN A 68 -7.71 -3.17 0.06
N PHE A 69 -6.54 -3.62 0.51
CA PHE A 69 -5.71 -2.88 1.46
C PHE A 69 -5.28 -1.51 0.90
N PHE A 70 -4.89 -1.43 -0.36
CA PHE A 70 -4.54 -0.17 -1.02
C PHE A 70 -5.69 0.83 -0.96
N TRP A 71 -6.87 0.46 -1.45
CA TRP A 71 -8.01 1.38 -1.53
C TRP A 71 -8.61 1.73 -0.17
N ASN A 72 -8.77 0.75 0.72
CA ASN A 72 -9.46 0.97 1.99
C ASN A 72 -8.56 1.50 3.10
N VAL A 73 -7.24 1.34 2.98
CA VAL A 73 -6.29 1.76 4.03
C VAL A 73 -5.27 2.74 3.52
N VAL A 74 -4.55 2.46 2.43
CA VAL A 74 -3.44 3.32 2.01
C VAL A 74 -3.93 4.62 1.38
N TYR A 75 -4.95 4.54 0.52
CA TYR A 75 -5.37 5.66 -0.33
C TYR A 75 -5.72 6.91 0.49
N GLN A 76 -6.40 6.76 1.63
CA GLN A 76 -6.75 7.88 2.53
C GLN A 76 -5.54 8.69 2.99
N TYR A 77 -4.37 8.06 3.16
CA TYR A 77 -3.17 8.72 3.65
C TYR A 77 -2.32 9.35 2.54
N ILE A 78 -2.48 8.90 1.29
CA ILE A 78 -1.62 9.32 0.18
C ILE A 78 -2.32 10.26 -0.79
N GLN A 79 -3.65 10.25 -0.86
CA GLN A 79 -4.43 10.95 -1.90
C GLN A 79 -4.09 12.45 -1.99
N PRO A 80 -3.94 13.21 -0.89
CA PRO A 80 -3.52 14.60 -0.96
C PRO A 80 -2.09 14.78 -1.50
N ALA A 81 -1.18 13.87 -1.15
CA ALA A 81 0.23 13.93 -1.56
C ALA A 81 0.43 13.55 -3.04
N LEU A 82 -0.48 12.77 -3.64
CA LEU A 82 -0.42 12.44 -5.07
C LEU A 82 -0.44 13.70 -5.94
N GLY A 83 -1.18 14.75 -5.54
CA GLY A 83 -1.24 16.02 -6.27
C GLY A 83 0.14 16.70 -6.41
N TYR A 84 1.03 16.54 -5.43
CA TYR A 84 2.40 17.07 -5.53
C TYR A 84 3.25 16.32 -6.58
N LEU A 85 2.99 15.02 -6.77
CA LEU A 85 3.71 14.19 -7.73
C LEU A 85 3.23 14.42 -9.18
N GLU A 86 2.04 14.97 -9.38
CA GLU A 86 1.52 15.27 -10.73
C GLU A 86 2.28 16.37 -11.47
N ILE A 87 3.11 17.16 -10.78
CA ILE A 87 3.78 18.32 -11.36
C ILE A 87 4.92 17.91 -12.31
N THR A 88 5.63 16.82 -12.01
CA THR A 88 6.84 16.41 -12.75
C THR A 88 6.64 15.08 -13.46
N SER A 89 7.36 14.85 -14.56
CA SER A 89 7.33 13.57 -15.27
C SER A 89 7.79 12.39 -14.39
N CYS A 90 8.78 12.63 -13.51
CA CYS A 90 9.24 11.62 -12.55
C CYS A 90 8.14 11.28 -11.53
N GLY A 91 7.47 12.29 -10.97
CA GLY A 91 6.36 12.05 -10.04
C GLY A 91 5.18 11.34 -10.69
N LYS A 92 4.83 11.68 -11.93
CA LYS A 92 3.82 10.93 -12.71
C LYS A 92 4.20 9.47 -12.93
N GLN A 93 5.49 9.17 -13.14
CA GLN A 93 5.94 7.78 -13.26
C GLN A 93 5.79 7.01 -11.94
N ILE A 94 6.03 7.65 -10.80
CA ILE A 94 5.80 7.06 -9.47
C ILE A 94 4.32 6.72 -9.31
N ILE A 95 3.42 7.65 -9.66
CA ILE A 95 1.97 7.43 -9.64
C ILE A 95 1.57 6.26 -10.56
N ALA A 96 2.12 6.22 -11.78
CA ALA A 96 1.84 5.15 -12.72
C ALA A 96 2.27 3.78 -12.20
N ASN A 97 3.46 3.68 -11.60
CA ASN A 97 3.95 2.42 -11.01
C ASN A 97 3.09 1.98 -9.82
N LEU A 98 2.65 2.92 -8.99
CA LEU A 98 1.75 2.66 -7.88
C LEU A 98 0.45 1.99 -8.36
N TYR A 99 -0.23 2.62 -9.32
CA TYR A 99 -1.48 2.07 -9.87
C TYR A 99 -1.25 0.79 -10.68
N ALA A 100 -0.12 0.64 -11.37
CA ALA A 100 0.21 -0.59 -12.09
C ALA A 100 0.30 -1.81 -11.17
N ASN A 101 0.86 -1.66 -9.96
CA ASN A 101 0.89 -2.73 -8.97
C ASN A 101 -0.52 -3.12 -8.51
N VAL A 102 -1.38 -2.14 -8.25
CA VAL A 102 -2.79 -2.37 -7.83
C VAL A 102 -3.55 -3.10 -8.94
N PHE A 103 -3.49 -2.56 -10.16
CA PHE A 103 -4.14 -3.11 -11.33
C PHE A 103 -3.70 -4.54 -11.63
N ARG A 104 -2.41 -4.86 -11.47
CA ARG A 104 -1.90 -6.22 -11.68
C ARG A 104 -2.58 -7.22 -10.74
N VAL A 105 -2.71 -6.90 -9.45
CA VAL A 105 -3.38 -7.80 -8.49
C VAL A 105 -4.87 -7.91 -8.77
N GLU A 106 -5.55 -6.80 -9.09
CA GLU A 106 -6.98 -6.82 -9.45
C GLU A 106 -7.25 -7.69 -10.67
N SER A 107 -6.37 -7.60 -11.68
CA SER A 107 -6.43 -8.44 -12.88
C SER A 107 -6.20 -9.92 -12.55
N GLU A 108 -5.17 -10.24 -11.76
CA GLU A 108 -4.89 -11.61 -11.29
C GLU A 108 -6.08 -12.20 -10.54
N ASN A 109 -6.70 -11.44 -9.63
CA ASN A 109 -7.86 -11.87 -8.87
C ASN A 109 -9.09 -12.10 -9.75
N SER A 110 -9.30 -11.25 -10.76
CA SER A 110 -10.44 -11.37 -11.68
C SER A 110 -10.34 -12.62 -12.55
N LEU A 111 -9.12 -13.00 -12.98
CA LEU A 111 -8.88 -14.20 -13.77
C LEU A 111 -9.09 -15.49 -12.97
N LEU A 112 -8.88 -15.47 -11.65
CA LEU A 112 -9.05 -16.64 -10.77
C LEU A 112 -10.52 -16.87 -10.36
N GLN A 113 -11.43 -15.94 -10.66
CA GLN A 113 -12.85 -16.04 -10.35
C GLN A 113 -13.69 -16.59 -11.51
N ASN A 114 -13.09 -16.80 -12.68
CA ASN A 114 -13.69 -17.42 -13.86
C ASN A 114 -13.21 -18.87 -14.03
#